data_AF-A0A941VZR5-F1
#
_entry.id   AF-A0A941VZR5-F1
#
_cell.length_a   1.000
_cell.length_b   1.000
_cell.length_c   1.000
_cell.angle_alpha   90.00
_cell.angle_beta   90.00
_cell.angle_gamma   90.00
#
_symmetry.space_group_name_H-M   'P 1'
#
loop_
_entity.id
_entity.type
_entity.pdbx_description
1 polymer ?
#
loop_
_entity_poly.entity_id
_entity_poly.type
_entity_poly.pdbx_seq_one_letter_code
_entity_poly.pdbx_strand_id
1 'polypeptide(L)'
;MSQATVIERATPLPFPAEAVYAWHERSGAFERLVPPWDRVEVLERSGGLADGTTVRLRVHRGPLAVEWVARHRDVVPGRQFVDEQVEGPFASWVHTHQTTPSGRGSCVLTDRIEYRLPCGPLGDLLGAGLARREIERMLAHRHQTVRDDLTRHAAAPGPLTVAVTGASGLLGRSLVPFLTTGGHRVVRLVRRTPGPDELGWDPEAGRIDAAGLERVDAVVHLAGESIAGGRWTTE
;
A
#
# COMPACT_ATOMS: atom_id res chain seq x y z
N MET A 1 27.60 -12.63 -17.02
CA MET A 1 26.50 -11.86 -16.40
C MET A 1 25.31 -12.81 -16.28
N SER A 2 24.73 -13.02 -15.10
CA SER A 2 23.53 -13.87 -14.98
C SER A 2 22.34 -13.20 -15.69
N GLN A 3 21.51 -14.01 -16.37
CA GLN A 3 20.27 -13.54 -16.98
C GLN A 3 19.29 -13.09 -15.88
N ALA A 4 18.50 -12.06 -16.17
CA ALA A 4 17.44 -11.62 -15.27
C ALA A 4 16.35 -12.70 -15.16
N THR A 5 15.87 -12.94 -13.94
CA THR A 5 14.70 -13.78 -13.73
C THR A 5 13.45 -12.94 -13.93
N VAL A 6 12.47 -13.51 -14.63
CA VAL A 6 11.19 -12.87 -14.93
C VAL A 6 10.07 -13.63 -14.22
N ILE A 7 9.20 -12.87 -13.56
CA ILE A 7 7.94 -13.35 -12.98
C ILE A 7 6.83 -12.42 -13.46
N GLU A 8 5.73 -13.00 -13.89
CA GLU A 8 4.59 -12.24 -14.40
C GLU A 8 3.30 -12.77 -13.78
N ARG A 9 2.39 -11.85 -13.45
CA ARG A 9 1.03 -12.17 -13.03
C ARG A 9 0.07 -11.30 -13.80
N ALA A 10 -0.92 -11.93 -14.42
CA ALA A 10 -2.03 -11.25 -15.07
C ALA A 10 -3.34 -11.57 -14.33
N THR A 11 -4.23 -10.58 -14.23
CA THR A 11 -5.51 -10.72 -13.56
C THR A 11 -6.59 -9.94 -14.31
N PRO A 12 -7.63 -10.61 -14.83
CA PRO A 12 -8.78 -9.92 -15.38
C PRO A 12 -9.58 -9.26 -14.25
N LEU A 13 -10.03 -8.04 -14.51
CA LEU A 13 -10.79 -7.20 -13.60
C LEU A 13 -12.02 -6.64 -14.32
N PRO A 14 -13.23 -6.71 -13.72
CA PRO A 14 -14.44 -6.14 -14.29
C PRO A 14 -14.53 -4.62 -14.06
N PHE A 15 -13.41 -3.91 -14.25
CA PHE A 15 -13.28 -2.46 -14.05
C PHE A 15 -12.55 -1.81 -15.22
N PRO A 16 -12.84 -0.53 -15.56
CA PRO A 16 -12.09 0.20 -16.57
C PRO A 16 -10.60 0.32 -16.22
N ALA A 17 -9.73 0.21 -17.23
CA ALA A 17 -8.27 0.28 -17.03
C ALA A 17 -7.83 1.55 -16.28
N GLU A 18 -8.43 2.70 -16.59
CA GLU A 18 -8.16 3.98 -15.93
C GLU A 18 -8.55 3.97 -14.45
N ALA A 19 -9.66 3.32 -14.09
CA ALA A 19 -10.08 3.23 -12.70
C ALA A 19 -9.15 2.34 -11.86
N VAL A 20 -8.68 1.24 -12.44
CA VAL A 20 -7.67 0.37 -11.81
C VAL A 20 -6.34 1.12 -11.66
N TYR A 21 -5.92 1.87 -12.68
CA TYR A 21 -4.73 2.70 -12.61
C TYR A 21 -4.85 3.80 -11.53
N ALA A 22 -5.93 4.57 -11.56
CA ALA A 22 -6.17 5.65 -10.61
C ALA A 22 -6.21 5.18 -9.14
N TRP A 23 -6.60 3.93 -8.89
CA TRP A 23 -6.50 3.34 -7.54
C TRP A 23 -5.05 3.29 -7.05
N HIS A 24 -4.07 3.02 -7.93
CA HIS A 24 -2.64 2.98 -7.58
C HIS A 24 -2.07 4.38 -7.28
N GLU A 25 -2.65 5.42 -7.86
CA GLU A 25 -2.25 6.81 -7.61
C GLU A 25 -2.72 7.35 -6.26
N ARG A 26 -3.72 6.72 -5.65
CA ARG A 26 -4.32 7.21 -4.40
C ARG A 26 -3.40 7.00 -3.20
N SER A 27 -3.50 7.91 -2.25
CA SER A 27 -2.85 7.75 -0.96
C SER A 27 -3.34 6.46 -0.27
N GLY A 28 -2.42 5.71 0.33
CA GLY A 28 -2.73 4.42 0.92
C GLY A 28 -2.57 3.22 -0.02
N ALA A 29 -2.49 3.41 -1.35
CA ALA A 29 -2.43 2.30 -2.29
C ALA A 29 -1.22 1.38 -2.03
N PHE A 30 -0.04 1.97 -1.82
CA PHE A 30 1.15 1.21 -1.45
C PHE A 30 0.94 0.43 -0.15
N GLU A 31 0.42 1.08 0.89
CA GLU A 31 0.17 0.47 2.20
C GLU A 31 -0.83 -0.70 2.11
N ARG A 32 -1.81 -0.63 1.19
CA ARG A 32 -2.70 -1.75 0.85
C ARG A 32 -1.97 -2.89 0.13
N LEU A 33 -1.01 -2.57 -0.71
CA LEU A 33 -0.23 -3.53 -1.51
C LEU A 33 0.91 -4.21 -0.74
N VAL A 34 1.28 -3.72 0.45
CA VAL A 34 2.26 -4.40 1.32
C VAL A 34 1.61 -5.64 1.95
N PRO A 35 2.10 -6.85 1.66
CA PRO A 35 1.57 -8.05 2.29
C PRO A 35 1.71 -8.02 3.82
N PRO A 36 0.78 -8.65 4.57
CA PRO A 36 0.79 -8.59 6.03
C PRO A 36 1.98 -9.32 6.68
N TRP A 37 2.70 -10.17 5.93
CA TRP A 37 3.93 -10.83 6.40
C TRP A 37 5.19 -10.00 6.13
N ASP A 38 5.10 -8.95 5.31
CA ASP A 38 6.19 -8.02 5.06
C ASP A 38 6.13 -6.86 6.05
N ARG A 39 7.31 -6.36 6.43
CA ARG A 39 7.44 -5.15 7.24
C ARG A 39 8.20 -4.10 6.45
N VAL A 40 7.46 -3.12 5.96
CA VAL A 40 7.96 -2.03 5.13
C VAL A 40 7.52 -0.70 5.72
N GLU A 41 8.46 0.23 5.84
CA GLU A 41 8.20 1.61 6.27
C GLU A 41 8.53 2.55 5.11
N VAL A 42 7.60 3.45 4.77
CA VAL A 42 7.87 4.51 3.81
C VAL A 42 8.61 5.62 4.55
N LEU A 43 9.86 5.87 4.17
CA LEU A 43 10.68 6.92 4.76
C LEU A 43 10.41 8.26 4.09
N GLU A 44 10.28 8.26 2.76
CA GLU A 44 10.15 9.47 1.96
C GLU A 44 9.47 9.18 0.61
N ARG A 45 8.69 10.17 0.13
CA ARG A 45 8.12 10.20 -1.22
C ARG A 45 8.35 11.59 -1.80
N SER A 46 8.93 11.67 -3.00
CA SER A 46 9.18 12.96 -3.65
C SER A 46 7.96 13.49 -4.44
N GLY A 47 6.90 12.69 -4.58
CA GLY A 47 5.69 13.07 -5.32
C GLY A 47 4.72 11.89 -5.51
N GLY A 48 3.77 12.09 -6.41
CA GLY A 48 2.86 11.03 -6.90
C GLY A 48 3.52 10.13 -7.95
N LEU A 49 2.67 9.52 -8.76
CA LEU A 49 3.07 8.56 -9.79
C LEU A 49 3.39 9.32 -11.09
N ALA A 50 4.66 9.70 -11.24
CA ALA A 50 5.16 10.47 -12.37
C ALA A 50 6.63 10.13 -12.63
N ASP A 51 7.12 10.33 -13.85
CA ASP A 51 8.50 10.01 -14.20
C ASP A 51 9.49 10.77 -13.31
N GLY A 52 10.48 10.03 -12.79
CA GLY A 52 11.53 10.57 -11.95
C GLY A 52 11.17 10.71 -10.48
N THR A 53 9.91 10.51 -10.07
CA THR A 53 9.58 10.51 -8.64
C THR A 53 10.18 9.29 -7.95
N THR A 54 10.62 9.47 -6.71
CA THR A 54 11.29 8.44 -5.93
C THR A 54 10.53 8.12 -4.66
N VAL A 55 10.59 6.86 -4.27
CA VAL A 55 10.09 6.35 -2.99
C VAL A 55 11.25 5.70 -2.26
N ARG A 56 11.56 6.20 -1.06
CA ARG A 56 12.55 5.59 -0.18
C ARG A 56 11.85 4.78 0.89
N LEU A 57 12.16 3.49 0.94
CA LEU A 57 11.57 2.50 1.81
C LEU A 57 12.61 1.94 2.77
N ARG A 58 12.19 1.56 3.97
CA ARG A 58 12.95 0.65 4.84
C ARG A 58 12.25 -0.70 4.86
N VAL A 59 12.92 -1.71 4.33
CA VAL A 59 12.43 -3.08 4.26
C VAL A 59 13.13 -3.93 5.30
N HIS A 60 12.36 -4.55 6.18
CA HIS A 60 12.90 -5.42 7.22
C HIS A 60 12.94 -6.88 6.73
N ARG A 61 14.10 -7.52 6.83
CA ARG A 61 14.34 -8.94 6.55
C ARG A 61 14.85 -9.60 7.81
N GLY A 62 13.92 -10.08 8.64
CA GLY A 62 14.24 -10.55 9.99
C GLY A 62 14.82 -9.41 10.84
N PRO A 63 16.00 -9.58 11.48
CA PRO A 63 16.62 -8.54 12.32
C PRO A 63 17.32 -7.44 11.51
N LEU A 64 17.49 -7.63 10.19
CA LEU A 64 18.17 -6.68 9.32
C LEU A 64 17.16 -5.73 8.67
N ALA A 65 17.51 -4.46 8.57
CA ALA A 65 16.76 -3.47 7.81
C ALA A 65 17.63 -2.97 6.66
N VAL A 66 17.06 -2.95 5.45
CA VAL A 66 17.72 -2.46 4.24
C VAL A 66 16.92 -1.29 3.69
N GLU A 67 17.61 -0.21 3.33
CA GLU A 67 16.97 0.88 2.61
C GLU A 67 16.86 0.54 1.13
N TRP A 68 15.70 0.80 0.57
CA TRP A 68 15.40 0.57 -0.85
C TRP A 68 14.86 1.88 -1.44
N VAL A 69 15.61 2.44 -2.39
CA VAL A 69 15.19 3.57 -3.20
C VAL A 69 14.66 3.06 -4.54
N ALA A 70 13.38 3.26 -4.78
CA ALA A 70 12.72 3.00 -6.06
C ALA A 70 12.44 4.33 -6.79
N ARG A 71 12.51 4.31 -8.12
CA ARG A 71 12.20 5.43 -9.00
C ARG A 71 11.14 5.02 -10.01
N HIS A 72 10.10 5.83 -10.15
CA HIS A 72 9.10 5.65 -11.19
C HIS A 72 9.64 6.12 -12.54
N ARG A 73 9.40 5.35 -13.59
CA ARG A 73 9.65 5.74 -14.98
C ARG A 73 8.62 5.11 -15.92
N ASP A 74 8.71 5.47 -17.20
CA ASP A 74 7.87 4.94 -18.27
C ASP A 74 6.38 5.05 -17.93
N VAL A 75 6.00 6.16 -17.28
CA VAL A 75 4.63 6.42 -16.83
C VAL A 75 3.76 6.79 -18.02
N VAL A 76 2.70 6.02 -18.22
CA VAL A 76 1.62 6.31 -19.16
C VAL A 76 0.34 6.46 -18.35
N PRO A 77 -0.16 7.70 -18.15
CA PRO A 77 -1.35 7.96 -17.35
C PRO A 77 -2.54 7.07 -17.76
N GLY A 78 -3.19 6.47 -16.77
CA GLY A 78 -4.32 5.56 -16.97
C GLY A 78 -3.95 4.15 -17.43
N ARG A 79 -2.66 3.83 -17.63
CA ARG A 79 -2.23 2.58 -18.28
C ARG A 79 -1.02 1.90 -17.68
N GLN A 80 0.04 2.65 -17.31
CA GLN A 80 1.31 2.02 -16.96
C GLN A 80 2.16 2.89 -16.04
N PHE A 81 2.95 2.23 -15.21
CA PHE A 81 4.17 2.79 -14.61
C PHE A 81 5.17 1.67 -14.30
N VAL A 82 6.45 2.05 -14.17
CA VAL A 82 7.53 1.13 -13.84
C VAL A 82 8.23 1.59 -12.58
N ASP A 83 8.35 0.71 -11.59
CA ASP A 83 9.21 0.88 -10.43
C ASP A 83 10.58 0.27 -10.72
N GLU A 84 11.61 1.10 -10.86
CA GLU A 84 13.00 0.65 -10.95
C GLU A 84 13.72 0.85 -9.61
N GLN A 85 14.45 -0.17 -9.16
CA GLN A 85 15.38 0.01 -8.05
C GLN A 85 16.59 0.85 -8.47
N VAL A 86 16.82 1.95 -7.76
CA VAL A 86 18.06 2.75 -7.82
C VAL A 86 19.09 2.17 -6.85
N GLU A 87 18.67 1.91 -5.61
CA GLU A 87 19.47 1.30 -4.55
C GLU A 87 18.59 0.32 -3.77
N GLY A 88 19.10 -0.85 -3.42
CA GLY A 88 18.30 -1.83 -2.68
C GLY A 88 18.89 -3.23 -2.65
N PRO A 89 18.09 -4.22 -2.19
CA PRO A 89 18.58 -5.56 -1.87
C PRO A 89 18.84 -6.44 -3.10
N PHE A 90 18.43 -6.02 -4.29
CA PHE A 90 18.67 -6.75 -5.54
C PHE A 90 19.88 -6.21 -6.29
N ALA A 91 20.51 -7.03 -7.14
CA ALA A 91 21.49 -6.53 -8.10
C ALA A 91 20.82 -5.68 -9.22
N SER A 92 19.55 -5.98 -9.51
CA SER A 92 18.65 -5.14 -10.31
C SER A 92 17.21 -5.55 -10.04
N TRP A 93 16.30 -4.60 -10.09
CA TRP A 93 14.86 -4.84 -9.97
C TRP A 93 14.12 -3.83 -10.84
N VAL A 94 13.25 -4.34 -11.69
CA VAL A 94 12.32 -3.57 -12.53
C VAL A 94 10.95 -4.21 -12.37
N HIS A 95 9.97 -3.44 -11.95
CA HIS A 95 8.58 -3.89 -11.80
C HIS A 95 7.67 -3.03 -12.66
N THR A 96 7.12 -3.62 -13.71
CA THR A 96 6.17 -2.96 -14.61
C THR A 96 4.75 -3.29 -14.20
N HIS A 97 3.97 -2.26 -13.94
CA HIS A 97 2.54 -2.32 -13.69
C HIS A 97 1.79 -1.86 -14.94
N GLN A 98 0.90 -2.68 -15.48
CA GLN A 98 0.15 -2.34 -16.69
C GLN A 98 -1.33 -2.70 -16.58
N THR A 99 -2.22 -1.79 -16.95
CA THR A 99 -3.66 -2.03 -17.11
C THR A 99 -4.03 -1.98 -18.59
N THR A 100 -4.47 -3.11 -19.15
CA THR A 100 -4.80 -3.23 -20.57
C THR A 100 -6.31 -3.45 -20.75
N PRO A 101 -7.05 -2.59 -21.47
CA PRO A 101 -8.47 -2.81 -21.74
C PRO A 101 -8.70 -4.17 -22.41
N SER A 102 -9.70 -4.92 -21.92
CA SER A 102 -10.03 -6.27 -22.42
C SER A 102 -11.50 -6.44 -22.79
N GLY A 103 -12.26 -5.34 -22.82
CA GLY A 103 -13.69 -5.31 -23.10
C GLY A 103 -14.32 -3.99 -22.64
N ARG A 104 -15.64 -3.88 -22.77
CA ARG A 104 -16.37 -2.69 -22.33
C ARG A 104 -16.35 -2.61 -20.81
N GLY A 105 -15.61 -1.66 -20.26
CA GLY A 105 -15.51 -1.45 -18.80
C GLY A 105 -14.73 -2.52 -18.05
N SER A 106 -13.89 -3.30 -18.74
CA SER A 106 -13.02 -4.32 -18.13
C SER A 106 -11.57 -4.18 -18.60
N CYS A 107 -10.64 -4.69 -17.81
CA CYS A 107 -9.22 -4.71 -18.14
C CYS A 107 -8.52 -5.95 -17.59
N VAL A 108 -7.27 -6.13 -18.01
CA VAL A 108 -6.31 -7.03 -17.38
C VAL A 108 -5.26 -6.17 -16.67
N LEU A 109 -5.09 -6.40 -15.37
CA LEU A 109 -3.95 -5.90 -14.60
C LEU A 109 -2.81 -6.92 -14.72
N THR A 110 -1.68 -6.48 -15.25
CA THR A 110 -0.47 -7.26 -15.41
C THR A 110 0.66 -6.62 -14.63
N ASP A 111 1.24 -7.38 -13.70
CA ASP A 111 2.48 -7.03 -13.02
C ASP A 111 3.59 -7.95 -13.54
N ARG A 112 4.68 -7.35 -13.99
CA ARG A 112 5.86 -8.05 -14.51
C ARG A 112 7.10 -7.59 -13.75
N ILE A 113 7.75 -8.52 -13.07
CA ILE A 113 8.96 -8.26 -12.30
C ILE A 113 10.14 -8.92 -13.01
N GLU A 114 11.16 -8.11 -13.32
CA GLU A 114 12.46 -8.55 -13.79
C GLU A 114 13.50 -8.24 -12.71
N TYR A 115 14.17 -9.27 -12.19
CA TYR A 115 15.12 -9.10 -11.10
C TYR A 115 16.37 -9.97 -11.22
N ARG A 116 17.44 -9.54 -10.55
CA ARG A 116 18.66 -10.32 -10.33
C ARG A 116 19.03 -10.31 -8.86
N LEU A 117 19.38 -11.47 -8.32
CA LEU A 117 19.80 -11.60 -6.94
C LEU A 117 21.20 -11.02 -6.71
N PRO A 118 21.50 -10.52 -5.50
CA PRO A 118 22.86 -10.15 -5.12
C PRO A 118 23.75 -11.40 -5.00
N CYS A 119 25.07 -11.21 -4.88
CA CYS A 119 26.07 -12.27 -4.64
C CYS A 119 26.29 -13.29 -5.79
N GLY A 120 25.80 -13.01 -7.00
CA GLY A 120 26.13 -13.78 -8.20
C GLY A 120 25.63 -15.25 -8.17
N PRO A 121 26.30 -16.18 -8.88
CA PRO A 121 25.81 -17.56 -9.08
C PRO A 121 25.56 -18.37 -7.79
N LEU A 122 26.29 -18.06 -6.72
CA LEU A 122 26.09 -18.70 -5.41
C LEU A 122 24.75 -18.27 -4.77
N GLY A 123 24.40 -16.98 -4.90
CA GLY A 123 23.11 -16.44 -4.49
C GLY A 123 21.96 -16.99 -5.33
N ASP A 124 22.19 -17.18 -6.63
CA ASP A 124 21.21 -17.79 -7.54
C ASP A 124 20.90 -19.24 -7.14
N LEU A 125 21.92 -20.06 -6.84
CA LEU A 125 21.72 -21.47 -6.47
C LEU A 125 20.93 -21.65 -5.16
N LEU A 126 21.27 -20.85 -4.13
CA LEU A 126 20.72 -21.01 -2.78
C LEU A 126 19.41 -20.21 -2.57
N GLY A 127 19.25 -19.10 -3.28
CA GLY A 127 18.19 -18.13 -3.05
C GLY A 127 17.11 -18.06 -4.12
N ALA A 128 17.36 -18.49 -5.37
CA ALA A 128 16.42 -18.25 -6.48
C ALA A 128 15.04 -18.86 -6.27
N GLY A 129 14.97 -20.10 -5.77
CA GLY A 129 13.69 -20.77 -5.52
C GLY A 129 12.86 -20.09 -4.42
N LEU A 130 13.51 -19.63 -3.35
CA LEU A 130 12.85 -18.92 -2.26
C LEU A 130 12.41 -17.52 -2.71
N ALA A 131 13.28 -16.78 -3.38
CA ALA A 131 12.98 -15.44 -3.89
C ALA A 131 11.80 -15.48 -4.87
N ARG A 132 11.80 -16.44 -5.81
CA ARG A 132 10.70 -16.63 -6.75
C ARG A 132 9.37 -16.85 -6.03
N ARG A 133 9.33 -17.80 -5.09
CA ARG A 133 8.11 -18.12 -4.32
C ARG A 133 7.59 -16.92 -3.54
N GLU A 134 8.50 -16.16 -2.92
CA GLU A 134 8.13 -14.98 -2.14
C GLU A 134 7.56 -13.86 -3.04
N ILE A 135 8.18 -13.61 -4.20
CA ILE A 135 7.70 -12.63 -5.18
C ILE A 135 6.36 -13.06 -5.78
N GLU A 136 6.19 -14.33 -6.14
CA GLU A 136 4.92 -14.88 -6.64
C GLU A 136 3.80 -14.74 -5.60
N ARG A 137 4.10 -15.01 -4.32
CA ARG A 137 3.17 -14.85 -3.20
C ARG A 137 2.80 -13.38 -2.99
N MET A 138 3.77 -12.47 -3.05
CA MET A 138 3.56 -11.02 -2.97
C MET A 138 2.66 -10.53 -4.11
N LEU A 139 2.94 -10.91 -5.36
CA LEU A 139 2.10 -10.56 -6.51
C LEU A 139 0.68 -11.13 -6.37
N ALA A 140 0.54 -12.36 -5.89
CA ALA A 140 -0.77 -12.96 -5.64
C ALA A 140 -1.59 -12.14 -4.63
N HIS A 141 -0.97 -11.71 -3.53
CA HIS A 141 -1.59 -10.84 -2.53
C HIS A 141 -2.00 -9.49 -3.14
N ARG A 142 -1.07 -8.80 -3.80
CA ARG A 142 -1.30 -7.49 -4.41
C ARG A 142 -2.49 -7.49 -5.36
N HIS A 143 -2.52 -8.46 -6.28
CA HIS A 143 -3.61 -8.59 -7.24
C HIS A 143 -4.95 -8.90 -6.57
N GLN A 144 -4.94 -9.70 -5.49
CA GLN A 144 -6.15 -9.98 -4.73
C GLN A 144 -6.64 -8.71 -4.02
N THR A 145 -5.75 -7.96 -3.37
CA THR A 145 -6.09 -6.70 -2.69
C THR A 145 -6.68 -5.67 -3.66
N VAL A 146 -6.08 -5.47 -4.84
CA VAL A 146 -6.63 -4.54 -5.84
C VAL A 146 -8.05 -4.94 -6.24
N ARG A 147 -8.27 -6.24 -6.52
CA ARG A 147 -9.61 -6.74 -6.87
C ARG A 147 -10.62 -6.51 -5.76
N ASP A 148 -10.26 -6.87 -4.52
CA ASP A 148 -11.16 -6.81 -3.38
C ASP A 148 -11.50 -5.37 -3.01
N ASP A 149 -10.50 -4.48 -3.01
CA ASP A 149 -10.69 -3.07 -2.73
C ASP A 149 -11.58 -2.42 -3.80
N LEU A 150 -11.28 -2.60 -5.09
CA LEU A 150 -12.12 -2.06 -6.17
C LEU A 150 -13.56 -2.57 -6.11
N THR A 151 -13.75 -3.86 -5.80
CA THR A 151 -15.08 -4.46 -5.67
C THR A 151 -15.87 -3.84 -4.52
N ARG A 152 -15.22 -3.62 -3.36
CA ARG A 152 -15.87 -2.98 -2.21
C ARG A 152 -16.15 -1.50 -2.47
N HIS A 153 -15.20 -0.79 -3.09
CA HIS A 153 -15.33 0.64 -3.40
C HIS A 153 -16.43 0.89 -4.43
N ALA A 154 -16.61 -0.01 -5.41
CA ALA A 154 -17.69 0.09 -6.38
C ALA A 154 -19.10 -0.10 -5.76
N ALA A 155 -19.19 -0.80 -4.63
CA ALA A 155 -20.43 -0.99 -3.87
C ALA A 155 -20.66 0.09 -2.81
N ALA A 156 -19.66 0.91 -2.50
CA ALA A 156 -19.72 1.95 -1.49
C ALA A 156 -20.49 3.19 -2.02
N PRO A 157 -21.05 4.02 -1.12
CA PRO A 157 -21.49 5.37 -1.51
C PRO A 157 -20.30 6.19 -2.06
N GLY A 158 -20.61 7.34 -2.66
CA GLY A 158 -19.58 8.27 -3.14
C GLY A 158 -18.60 8.73 -2.05
N PRO A 159 -17.59 9.54 -2.41
CA PRO A 159 -16.60 10.03 -1.46
C PRO A 159 -17.23 10.66 -0.20
N LEU A 160 -16.64 10.35 0.95
CA LEU A 160 -17.06 10.83 2.28
C LEU A 160 -15.85 11.37 3.03
N THR A 161 -16.09 12.22 4.02
CA THR A 161 -15.12 12.60 5.06
C THR A 161 -15.37 11.76 6.31
N VAL A 162 -14.41 10.91 6.67
CA VAL A 162 -14.52 9.93 7.76
C VAL A 162 -13.53 10.26 8.87
N ALA A 163 -14.03 10.54 10.07
CA ALA A 163 -13.23 10.67 11.28
C ALA A 163 -12.86 9.28 11.83
N VAL A 164 -11.59 9.06 12.16
CA VAL A 164 -11.10 7.76 12.67
C VAL A 164 -10.27 7.95 13.94
N THR A 165 -10.74 7.40 15.06
CA THR A 165 -9.89 7.23 16.26
C THR A 165 -9.08 5.93 16.16
N GLY A 166 -7.96 5.82 16.88
CA GLY A 166 -7.12 4.61 16.81
C GLY A 166 -6.47 4.37 15.44
N ALA A 167 -6.38 5.40 14.61
CA ALA A 167 -5.90 5.33 13.22
C ALA A 167 -4.47 4.77 13.07
N SER A 168 -3.63 4.88 14.10
CA SER A 168 -2.26 4.36 14.11
C SER A 168 -2.14 2.93 14.65
N GLY A 169 -3.24 2.34 15.15
CA GLY A 169 -3.29 0.98 15.69
C GLY A 169 -3.40 -0.09 14.61
N LEU A 170 -3.49 -1.36 15.03
CA LEU A 170 -3.52 -2.53 14.12
C LEU A 170 -4.60 -2.42 13.04
N LEU A 171 -5.84 -2.15 13.45
CA LEU A 171 -6.97 -2.00 12.53
C LEU A 171 -6.92 -0.68 11.76
N GLY A 172 -6.53 0.41 12.44
CA GLY A 172 -6.43 1.74 11.83
C GLY A 172 -5.44 1.78 10.66
N ARG A 173 -4.28 1.12 10.79
CA ARG A 173 -3.27 1.02 9.73
C ARG A 173 -3.75 0.28 8.49
N SER A 174 -4.77 -0.58 8.62
CA SER A 174 -5.39 -1.27 7.48
C SER A 174 -6.60 -0.51 6.93
N LEU A 175 -7.44 0.04 7.81
CA LEU A 175 -8.68 0.72 7.44
C LEU A 175 -8.42 2.07 6.76
N VAL A 176 -7.49 2.87 7.28
CA VAL A 176 -7.25 4.21 6.74
C VAL A 176 -6.79 4.16 5.28
N PRO A 177 -5.78 3.35 4.90
CA PRO A 177 -5.43 3.17 3.49
C PRO A 177 -6.57 2.64 2.63
N PHE A 178 -7.43 1.77 3.17
CA PHE A 178 -8.58 1.25 2.44
C PHE A 178 -9.58 2.36 2.12
N LEU A 179 -9.90 3.21 3.09
CA LEU A 179 -10.80 4.34 2.88
C LEU A 179 -10.22 5.36 1.88
N THR A 180 -8.94 5.69 2.01
CA THR A 180 -8.31 6.68 1.11
C THR A 180 -8.18 6.17 -0.32
N THR A 181 -7.92 4.87 -0.53
CA THR A 181 -7.94 4.29 -1.89
C THR A 181 -9.35 4.18 -2.47
N GLY A 182 -10.39 4.22 -1.63
CA GLY A 182 -11.79 4.38 -2.05
C GLY A 182 -12.15 5.81 -2.45
N GLY A 183 -11.26 6.78 -2.22
CA GLY A 183 -11.49 8.21 -2.49
C GLY A 183 -12.10 8.96 -1.31
N HIS A 184 -12.27 8.32 -0.15
CA HIS A 184 -12.72 9.01 1.06
C HIS A 184 -11.59 9.89 1.64
N ARG A 185 -11.96 11.03 2.22
CA ARG A 185 -11.06 11.83 3.05
C ARG A 185 -11.07 11.26 4.46
N VAL A 186 -9.89 10.94 5.01
CA VAL A 186 -9.79 10.46 6.40
C VAL A 186 -9.24 11.57 7.29
N VAL A 187 -9.98 11.88 8.35
CA VAL A 187 -9.55 12.79 9.43
C VAL A 187 -9.14 11.95 10.63
N ARG A 188 -7.88 12.01 11.04
CA ARG A 188 -7.38 11.20 12.16
C ARG A 188 -7.59 11.94 13.47
N LEU A 189 -8.22 11.28 14.43
CA LEU A 189 -8.35 11.78 15.80
C LEU A 189 -7.18 11.26 16.63
N VAL A 190 -6.39 12.17 17.17
CA VAL A 190 -5.14 11.86 17.86
C VAL A 190 -5.11 12.41 19.28
N ARG A 191 -4.46 11.68 20.19
CA ARG A 191 -4.29 12.06 21.59
C ARG A 191 -3.06 12.93 21.86
N ARG A 192 -2.12 12.95 20.92
CA ARG A 192 -0.96 13.85 20.92
C ARG A 192 -1.35 15.20 20.32
N THR A 193 -0.42 16.16 20.32
CA THR A 193 -0.56 17.39 19.55
C THR A 193 -0.90 17.05 18.08
N PRO A 194 -2.03 17.55 17.55
CA PRO A 194 -2.46 17.24 16.19
C PRO A 194 -1.55 17.93 15.16
N GLY A 195 -1.34 17.26 14.03
CA GLY A 195 -0.78 17.86 12.83
C GLY A 195 -1.84 18.65 12.03
N PRO A 196 -1.45 19.21 10.86
CA PRO A 196 -2.33 20.06 10.04
C PRO A 196 -3.66 19.43 9.58
N ASP A 197 -3.71 18.10 9.42
CA ASP A 197 -4.88 17.34 8.96
C ASP A 197 -5.44 16.36 10.02
N GLU A 198 -5.14 16.62 11.29
CA GLU A 198 -5.57 15.80 12.41
C GLU A 198 -6.40 16.63 13.39
N LEU A 199 -7.30 15.96 14.13
CA LEU A 199 -8.08 16.58 15.18
C LEU A 199 -7.60 16.11 16.54
N GLY A 200 -7.50 17.05 17.49
CA GLY A 200 -7.17 16.75 18.87
C GLY A 200 -8.32 16.03 19.58
N TRP A 201 -8.00 14.97 20.31
CA TRP A 201 -8.95 14.21 21.10
C TRP A 201 -8.33 13.76 22.42
N ASP A 202 -8.95 14.15 23.52
CA ASP A 202 -8.56 13.80 24.89
C ASP A 202 -9.75 13.14 25.60
N PRO A 203 -9.82 11.79 25.59
CA PRO A 203 -10.94 11.08 26.19
C PRO A 203 -10.97 11.19 27.72
N GLU A 204 -9.82 11.31 28.39
CA GLU A 204 -9.75 11.37 29.86
C GLU A 204 -10.31 12.69 30.38
N ALA A 205 -10.03 13.79 29.67
CA ALA A 205 -10.60 15.09 29.98
C ALA A 205 -11.96 15.37 29.31
N GLY A 206 -12.49 14.41 28.54
CA GLY A 206 -13.75 14.58 27.80
C GLY A 206 -13.70 15.69 26.75
N ARG A 207 -12.52 16.00 26.19
CA ARG A 207 -12.33 17.07 25.19
C ARG A 207 -12.12 16.52 23.79
N ILE A 208 -12.71 17.18 22.81
CA ILE A 208 -12.57 16.86 21.40
C ILE A 208 -12.74 18.13 20.58
N ASP A 209 -12.07 18.23 19.43
CA ASP A 209 -12.32 19.32 18.49
C ASP A 209 -13.68 19.12 17.80
N ALA A 210 -14.74 19.61 18.46
CA ALA A 210 -16.12 19.49 17.99
C ALA A 210 -16.34 20.23 16.67
N ALA A 211 -15.75 21.40 16.48
CA ALA A 211 -15.88 22.19 15.26
C ALA A 211 -15.27 21.46 14.05
N GLY A 212 -14.17 20.73 14.25
CA GLY A 212 -13.61 19.85 13.23
C GLY A 212 -14.51 18.67 12.87
N LEU A 213 -15.29 18.16 13.83
CA LEU A 213 -16.21 17.03 13.62
C LEU A 213 -17.53 17.40 12.95
N GLU A 214 -18.00 18.64 13.05
CA GLU A 214 -19.20 19.09 12.32
C GLU A 214 -19.07 18.94 10.79
N ARG A 215 -17.84 18.74 10.29
CA ARG A 215 -17.51 18.64 8.88
C ARG A 215 -17.31 17.19 8.40
N VAL A 216 -17.61 16.19 9.22
CA VAL A 216 -17.45 14.76 8.87
C VAL A 216 -18.79 14.09 8.62
N ASP A 217 -18.83 13.18 7.64
CA ASP A 217 -20.03 12.42 7.29
C ASP A 217 -20.21 11.18 8.17
N ALA A 218 -19.09 10.64 8.69
CA ALA A 218 -19.08 9.44 9.52
C ALA A 218 -17.92 9.44 10.52
N VAL A 219 -18.10 8.68 11.61
CA VAL A 219 -17.08 8.44 12.63
C VAL A 219 -16.86 6.94 12.79
N VAL A 220 -15.60 6.51 12.77
CA VAL A 220 -15.17 5.15 13.11
C VAL A 220 -14.32 5.21 14.38
N HIS A 221 -14.81 4.58 15.45
CA HIS A 221 -14.11 4.51 16.71
C HIS A 221 -13.32 3.19 16.84
N LEU A 222 -12.01 3.24 16.62
CA LEU A 222 -11.10 2.09 16.80
C LEU A 222 -10.17 2.25 18.00
N ALA A 223 -10.37 3.30 18.80
CA ALA A 223 -9.59 3.49 20.00
C ALA A 223 -10.00 2.47 21.06
N GLY A 224 -9.00 1.82 21.61
CA GLY A 224 -9.16 0.77 22.59
C GLY A 224 -7.79 0.21 22.96
N GLU A 225 -7.77 -0.60 24.00
CA GLU A 225 -6.58 -1.30 24.42
C GLU A 225 -6.35 -2.55 23.58
N SER A 226 -5.09 -2.98 23.44
CA SER A 226 -4.78 -4.22 22.74
C SER A 226 -5.23 -5.43 23.56
N ILE A 227 -5.94 -6.37 22.93
CA ILE A 227 -6.22 -7.68 23.52
C ILE A 227 -4.95 -8.52 23.76
N ALA A 228 -3.84 -8.17 23.14
CA ALA A 228 -2.56 -8.87 23.32
C ALA A 228 -1.85 -8.51 24.64
N GLY A 229 -2.32 -7.48 25.35
CA GLY A 229 -1.74 -7.02 26.63
C GLY A 229 -2.19 -7.83 27.85
N GLY A 230 -3.15 -8.74 27.71
CA GLY A 230 -3.74 -9.51 28.80
C GLY A 230 -5.26 -9.51 28.75
N ARG A 231 -5.90 -10.18 29.72
CA ARG A 231 -7.36 -10.09 29.89
C ARG A 231 -7.72 -8.70 30.37
N TRP A 232 -8.78 -8.12 29.79
CA TRP A 232 -9.35 -6.85 30.26
C TRP A 232 -10.03 -6.96 31.63
N THR A 233 -10.27 -8.19 32.09
CA THR A 233 -10.80 -8.51 33.42
C THR A 233 -9.83 -9.40 34.17
N THR A 234 -9.77 -9.23 35.48
CA THR A 234 -8.90 -10.01 36.38
C THR A 234 -9.39 -11.44 36.64
N GLU A 235 -10.58 -11.81 36.15
CA GLU A 235 -11.15 -13.17 36.21
C GLU A 235 -10.61 -14.11 35.11
#